data_AF-A0A944J0P3-F1
#
_entry.id   AF-A0A944J0P3-F1
#
_cell.length_a   1.000
_cell.length_b   1.000
_cell.length_c   1.000
_cell.angle_alpha   90.00
_cell.angle_beta   90.00
_cell.angle_gamma   90.00
#
_symmetry.space_group_name_H-M   'P 1'
#
loop_
_entity.id
_entity.type
_entity.pdbx_description
1 polymer ?
#
loop_
_entity_poly.entity_id
_entity_poly.type
_entity_poly.pdbx_seq_one_letter_code
_entity_poly.pdbx_strand_id
1 'polypeptide(L)'
;AATPHNDRVSAPTAGRSYTNEDEELWPGLVDTLPEVFRPLLAEPAFCDEHVTVATVVFWRETADTAWRAGPVEIPEGSEDGTGRLFHVLVAGTPEAYAAFAAGYYGREPDLAAVRRVWEVRPLTEGEVKAVNPEMTLALAAPGLRAVGFPVACER
;
A
#
# COMPACT_ATOMS: atom_id res chain seq x y z
N ALA A 1 -57.56 -8.29 -0.12
CA ALA A 1 -57.21 -7.52 1.08
C ALA A 1 -55.71 -7.66 1.29
N ALA A 2 -55.02 -6.53 1.44
CA ALA A 2 -53.58 -6.38 1.39
C ALA A 2 -52.90 -6.63 2.75
N THR A 3 -51.68 -7.20 2.71
CA THR A 3 -50.62 -7.06 3.73
C THR A 3 -49.28 -7.50 3.13
N PRO A 4 -48.12 -7.02 3.61
CA PRO A 4 -47.57 -5.70 3.32
C PRO A 4 -46.27 -5.79 2.50
N HIS A 5 -46.01 -4.71 1.76
CA HIS A 5 -44.69 -4.39 1.22
C HIS A 5 -43.81 -3.97 2.41
N ASN A 6 -42.75 -4.71 2.71
CA ASN A 6 -41.75 -4.29 3.68
C ASN A 6 -40.34 -4.56 3.14
N ASP A 7 -39.70 -3.47 2.75
CA ASP A 7 -38.33 -3.12 3.07
C ASP A 7 -37.27 -4.21 2.89
N ARG A 8 -36.62 -4.16 1.73
CA ARG A 8 -35.17 -4.21 1.71
C ARG A 8 -34.66 -2.90 1.16
N VAL A 9 -34.37 -1.98 2.08
CA VAL A 9 -33.38 -0.94 1.84
C VAL A 9 -32.10 -1.67 1.46
N SER A 10 -31.76 -1.67 0.18
CA SER A 10 -30.42 -2.05 -0.27
C SER A 10 -29.46 -1.06 0.38
N ALA A 11 -28.81 -1.48 1.47
CA ALA A 11 -27.65 -0.77 1.99
C ALA A 11 -26.64 -0.62 0.85
N PRO A 12 -25.96 0.52 0.71
CA PRO A 12 -24.87 0.64 -0.25
C PRO A 12 -23.80 -0.37 0.18
N THR A 13 -23.68 -1.46 -0.57
CA THR A 13 -22.59 -2.42 -0.42
C THR A 13 -21.30 -1.65 -0.67
N ALA A 14 -20.50 -1.52 0.37
CA ALA A 14 -19.17 -0.96 0.34
C ALA A 14 -18.35 -1.58 -0.80
N GLY A 15 -17.69 -0.80 -1.64
CA GLY A 15 -16.88 -1.34 -2.71
C GLY A 15 -16.08 -0.26 -3.44
N ARG A 16 -14.80 -0.43 -3.83
CA ARG A 16 -13.84 -1.56 -4.00
C ARG A 16 -12.74 -1.90 -2.96
N SER A 17 -12.76 -3.15 -2.50
CA SER A 17 -11.55 -3.97 -2.33
C SER A 17 -11.28 -4.71 -3.68
N TYR A 18 -10.22 -5.51 -3.83
CA TYR A 18 -9.95 -6.38 -5.00
C TYR A 18 -11.05 -7.44 -5.31
N THR A 19 -12.27 -7.24 -4.85
CA THR A 19 -13.39 -8.19 -4.80
C THR A 19 -14.68 -7.66 -5.44
N ASN A 20 -14.67 -6.48 -6.07
CA ASN A 20 -15.86 -5.97 -6.76
C ASN A 20 -15.88 -6.36 -8.22
N GLU A 21 -17.05 -6.79 -8.68
CA GLU A 21 -17.32 -7.21 -10.05
C GLU A 21 -17.44 -6.02 -11.04
N ASP A 22 -17.69 -4.78 -10.56
CA ASP A 22 -18.14 -3.66 -11.42
C ASP A 22 -17.04 -2.65 -11.91
N GLU A 23 -15.76 -2.95 -11.81
CA GLU A 23 -14.59 -2.04 -12.06
C GLU A 23 -14.55 -0.55 -11.56
N GLU A 24 -15.56 0.02 -10.87
CA GLU A 24 -15.61 1.41 -10.31
C GLU A 24 -14.98 1.68 -8.92
N LEU A 25 -14.26 2.80 -8.72
CA LEU A 25 -13.70 3.23 -7.41
C LEU A 25 -14.77 3.48 -6.32
N TRP A 26 -14.39 3.44 -5.04
CA TRP A 26 -15.31 3.81 -3.95
C TRP A 26 -15.77 5.27 -4.10
N PRO A 27 -17.05 5.56 -3.85
CA PRO A 27 -17.53 6.93 -3.66
C PRO A 27 -16.70 7.66 -2.60
N GLY A 28 -16.33 8.91 -2.87
CA GLY A 28 -15.53 9.73 -1.96
C GLY A 28 -14.01 9.51 -2.06
N LEU A 29 -13.51 8.45 -2.72
CA LEU A 29 -12.08 8.14 -2.75
C LEU A 29 -11.25 9.20 -3.48
N VAL A 30 -11.78 9.72 -4.59
CA VAL A 30 -11.11 10.72 -5.44
C VAL A 30 -11.95 12.00 -5.64
N ASP A 31 -13.12 12.08 -5.02
CA ASP A 31 -14.08 13.18 -5.23
C ASP A 31 -13.51 14.53 -4.83
N THR A 32 -12.72 14.56 -3.76
CA THR A 32 -12.05 15.76 -3.23
C THR A 32 -10.60 15.88 -3.68
N LEU A 33 -10.15 15.05 -4.64
CA LEU A 33 -8.79 15.11 -5.18
C LEU A 33 -8.57 16.47 -5.88
N PRO A 34 -7.55 17.24 -5.48
CA PRO A 34 -7.23 18.52 -6.11
C PRO A 34 -7.00 18.40 -7.61
N GLU A 35 -7.41 19.42 -8.37
CA GLU A 35 -7.33 19.45 -9.84
C GLU A 35 -5.92 19.16 -10.37
N VAL A 36 -4.89 19.62 -9.64
CA VAL A 36 -3.48 19.39 -9.99
C VAL A 36 -3.11 17.90 -10.05
N PHE A 37 -3.80 17.03 -9.31
CA PHE A 37 -3.54 15.60 -9.28
C PHE A 37 -4.50 14.78 -10.14
N ARG A 38 -5.58 15.38 -10.66
CA ARG A 38 -6.54 14.66 -11.51
C ARG A 38 -5.95 14.00 -12.76
N PRO A 39 -4.91 14.56 -13.42
CA PRO A 39 -4.25 13.86 -14.52
C PRO A 39 -3.70 12.48 -14.13
N LEU A 40 -3.37 12.25 -12.85
CA LEU A 40 -2.88 10.96 -12.36
C LEU A 40 -3.95 9.87 -12.36
N LEU A 41 -5.25 10.22 -12.39
CA LEU A 41 -6.30 9.21 -12.53
C LEU A 41 -6.28 8.55 -13.92
N ALA A 42 -5.79 9.27 -14.93
CA ALA A 42 -5.65 8.74 -16.29
C ALA A 42 -4.23 8.23 -16.59
N GLU A 43 -3.32 8.26 -15.61
CA GLU A 43 -1.94 7.81 -15.78
C GLU A 43 -1.90 6.28 -15.93
N PRO A 44 -1.40 5.74 -17.06
CA PRO A 44 -1.34 4.30 -17.29
C PRO A 44 -0.67 3.49 -16.18
N ALA A 45 0.29 4.08 -15.46
CA ALA A 45 0.94 3.40 -14.33
C ALA A 45 0.00 3.06 -13.15
N PHE A 46 -1.17 3.70 -13.05
CA PHE A 46 -2.19 3.47 -12.02
C PHE A 46 -3.46 2.83 -12.56
N CYS A 47 -3.45 2.41 -13.82
CA CYS A 47 -4.59 1.79 -14.47
C CYS A 47 -4.35 0.31 -14.75
N ASP A 48 -5.40 -0.50 -14.62
CA ASP A 48 -5.49 -1.85 -15.18
C ASP A 48 -6.48 -1.81 -16.34
N GLU A 49 -6.09 -2.30 -17.51
CA GLU A 49 -6.90 -2.23 -18.74
C GLU A 49 -7.54 -0.85 -19.02
N HIS A 50 -6.80 0.24 -18.72
CA HIS A 50 -7.25 1.66 -18.82
C HIS A 50 -8.26 2.14 -17.76
N VAL A 51 -8.56 1.33 -16.76
CA VAL A 51 -9.39 1.70 -15.61
C VAL A 51 -8.50 1.99 -14.40
N THR A 52 -8.67 3.14 -13.75
CA THR A 52 -7.93 3.47 -12.53
C THR A 52 -8.23 2.46 -11.43
N VAL A 53 -7.20 1.82 -10.88
CA VAL A 53 -7.36 0.88 -9.76
C VAL A 53 -6.70 1.47 -8.52
N ALA A 54 -7.51 1.83 -7.53
CA ALA A 54 -7.03 2.35 -6.26
C ALA A 54 -7.87 1.82 -5.10
N THR A 55 -7.20 1.30 -4.07
CA THR A 55 -7.82 0.93 -2.79
C THR A 55 -7.76 2.09 -1.80
N VAL A 56 -6.69 2.89 -1.83
CA VAL A 56 -6.48 4.05 -0.96
C VAL A 56 -5.80 5.16 -1.76
N VAL A 57 -6.24 6.40 -1.57
CA VAL A 57 -5.66 7.58 -2.23
C VAL A 57 -5.32 8.63 -1.17
N PHE A 58 -4.04 9.02 -1.13
CA PHE A 58 -3.55 10.12 -0.30
C PHE A 58 -2.88 11.17 -1.19
N TRP A 59 -3.07 12.44 -0.85
CA TRP A 59 -2.40 13.55 -1.52
C TRP A 59 -1.92 14.58 -0.53
N ARG A 60 -0.96 15.39 -0.98
CA ARG A 60 -0.44 16.51 -0.20
C ARG A 60 0.06 17.57 -1.17
N GLU A 61 -0.55 18.74 -1.15
CA GLU A 61 -0.05 19.90 -1.88
C GLU A 61 1.16 20.52 -1.18
N THR A 62 1.94 21.34 -1.88
CA THR A 62 3.11 22.01 -1.31
C THR A 62 2.76 22.90 -0.12
N ALA A 63 1.56 23.46 -0.10
CA ALA A 63 1.03 24.26 1.00
C ALA A 63 0.44 23.43 2.15
N ASP A 64 0.22 22.12 1.96
CA ASP A 64 -0.37 21.27 2.99
C ASP A 64 0.66 20.91 4.08
N THR A 65 0.23 21.02 5.33
CA THR A 65 1.02 20.62 6.50
C THR A 65 0.87 19.14 6.86
N ALA A 66 -0.07 18.43 6.23
CA ALA A 66 -0.34 17.01 6.47
C ALA A 66 -0.84 16.33 5.18
N TRP A 67 -0.74 15.00 5.11
CA TRP A 67 -1.40 14.22 4.05
C TRP A 67 -2.92 14.28 4.22
N ARG A 68 -3.63 14.30 3.08
CA ARG A 68 -5.09 14.34 2.99
C ARG A 68 -5.60 13.08 2.28
N ALA A 69 -6.85 12.74 2.52
CA ALA A 69 -7.57 11.65 1.89
C ALA A 69 -9.01 12.07 1.58
N GLY A 70 -9.66 11.33 0.69
CA GLY A 70 -11.06 11.56 0.32
C GLY A 70 -12.03 11.20 1.46
N PRO A 71 -13.23 11.81 1.50
CA PRO A 71 -14.26 11.49 2.49
C PRO A 71 -14.97 10.18 2.10
N VAL A 72 -14.24 9.07 2.12
CA VAL A 72 -14.81 7.74 1.86
C VAL A 72 -15.75 7.39 3.00
N GLU A 73 -17.03 7.18 2.68
CA GLU A 73 -18.01 6.69 3.63
C GLU A 73 -17.86 5.17 3.78
N ILE A 74 -17.43 4.74 4.96
CA ILE A 74 -17.27 3.31 5.29
C ILE A 74 -18.60 2.84 5.90
N PRO A 75 -19.31 1.89 5.27
CA PRO A 75 -20.58 1.41 5.81
C PRO A 75 -20.44 0.80 7.20
N GLU A 76 -21.48 0.96 8.01
CA GLU A 76 -21.51 0.42 9.38
C GLU A 76 -21.24 -1.10 9.38
N GLY A 77 -20.31 -1.54 10.23
CA GLY A 77 -19.88 -2.93 10.30
C GLY A 77 -18.86 -3.36 9.24
N SER A 78 -18.40 -2.44 8.38
CA SER A 78 -17.30 -2.68 7.42
C SER A 78 -15.98 -2.10 7.93
N GLU A 79 -14.87 -2.73 7.56
CA GLU A 79 -13.52 -2.18 7.74
C GLU A 79 -13.04 -1.57 6.42
N ASP A 80 -12.32 -0.45 6.47
CA ASP A 80 -11.70 0.18 5.29
C ASP A 80 -10.45 -0.56 4.78
N GLY A 81 -10.06 -1.64 5.45
CA GLY A 81 -8.89 -2.44 5.12
C GLY A 81 -7.55 -1.75 5.41
N THR A 82 -7.53 -0.50 5.88
CA THR A 82 -6.30 0.28 6.13
C THR A 82 -5.49 -0.34 7.25
N GLY A 83 -6.16 -0.88 8.28
CA GLY A 83 -5.52 -1.64 9.35
C GLY A 83 -4.68 -2.79 8.80
N ARG A 84 -5.21 -3.57 7.85
CA ARG A 84 -4.47 -4.67 7.21
C ARG A 84 -3.39 -4.16 6.26
N LEU A 85 -3.69 -3.17 5.43
CA LEU A 85 -2.75 -2.66 4.42
C LEU A 85 -1.54 -1.96 5.04
N PHE A 86 -1.76 -1.18 6.10
CA PHE A 86 -0.74 -0.33 6.69
C PHE A 86 -0.23 -0.80 8.04
N HIS A 87 -0.65 -1.97 8.57
CA HIS A 87 -0.21 -2.43 9.90
C HIS A 87 1.31 -2.40 10.07
N VAL A 88 2.08 -2.81 9.05
CA VAL A 88 3.56 -2.80 9.12
C VAL A 88 4.11 -1.38 9.19
N LEU A 89 3.57 -0.47 8.37
CA LEU A 89 3.99 0.93 8.34
C LEU A 89 3.65 1.64 9.65
N VAL A 90 2.45 1.39 10.19
CA VAL A 90 1.99 1.94 11.47
C VAL A 90 2.80 1.38 12.63
N ALA A 91 3.11 0.09 12.62
CA ALA A 91 3.97 -0.52 13.62
C ALA A 91 5.40 0.06 13.57
N GLY A 92 5.90 0.42 12.38
CA GLY A 92 7.12 1.21 12.22
C GLY A 92 8.37 0.56 12.83
N THR A 93 8.43 -0.77 12.83
CA THR A 93 9.51 -1.53 13.47
C THR A 93 10.04 -2.65 12.55
N PRO A 94 11.33 -2.99 12.65
CA PRO A 94 11.92 -4.10 11.90
C PRO A 94 11.30 -5.45 12.29
N GLU A 95 10.85 -5.62 13.53
CA GLU A 95 10.14 -6.82 14.00
C GLU A 95 8.80 -7.00 13.31
N ALA A 96 8.04 -5.91 13.14
CA ALA A 96 6.76 -5.95 12.42
C ALA A 96 6.96 -6.33 10.95
N TYR A 97 7.99 -5.79 10.30
CA TYR A 97 8.33 -6.18 8.93
C TYR A 97 8.74 -7.65 8.84
N ALA A 98 9.58 -8.15 9.75
CA ALA A 98 10.00 -9.55 9.75
C ALA A 98 8.81 -10.52 9.94
N ALA A 99 7.89 -10.20 10.85
CA ALA A 99 6.66 -10.98 11.04
C ALA A 99 5.75 -10.95 9.80
N PHE A 100 5.60 -9.79 9.16
CA PHE A 100 4.90 -9.66 7.90
C PHE A 100 5.54 -10.49 6.79
N ALA A 101 6.86 -10.42 6.65
CA ALA A 101 7.59 -11.16 5.61
C ALA A 101 7.43 -12.68 5.77
N ALA A 102 7.45 -13.17 7.01
CA ALA A 102 7.18 -14.58 7.34
C ALA A 102 5.79 -15.01 6.89
N GLY A 103 4.76 -14.22 7.22
CA GLY A 103 3.38 -14.54 6.85
C GLY A 103 3.07 -14.38 5.36
N TYR A 104 3.57 -13.31 4.74
CA TYR A 104 3.21 -12.92 3.36
C TYR A 104 4.07 -13.61 2.30
N TYR A 105 5.39 -13.66 2.49
CA TYR A 105 6.31 -14.28 1.54
C TYR A 105 6.64 -15.74 1.88
N GLY A 106 6.20 -16.24 3.04
CA GLY A 106 6.58 -17.56 3.52
C GLY A 106 8.06 -17.68 3.84
N ARG A 107 8.74 -16.55 4.13
CA ARG A 107 10.19 -16.47 4.37
C ARG A 107 10.45 -15.79 5.71
N GLU A 108 11.31 -16.37 6.52
CA GLU A 108 11.77 -15.77 7.77
C GLU A 108 13.12 -15.07 7.54
N PRO A 109 13.14 -13.75 7.26
CA PRO A 109 14.40 -13.03 7.09
C PRO A 109 15.15 -12.94 8.42
N ASP A 110 16.47 -12.87 8.36
CA ASP A 110 17.28 -12.61 9.55
C ASP A 110 16.95 -11.22 10.14
N LEU A 111 16.47 -11.20 11.38
CA LEU A 111 16.04 -9.95 12.03
C LEU A 111 17.17 -8.94 12.22
N ALA A 112 18.42 -9.40 12.42
CA ALA A 112 19.55 -8.49 12.52
C ALA A 112 19.86 -7.82 11.18
N ALA A 113 19.72 -8.55 10.07
CA ALA A 113 19.84 -7.99 8.72
C ALA A 113 18.71 -6.99 8.43
N VAL A 114 17.46 -7.30 8.77
CA VAL A 114 16.32 -6.38 8.63
C VAL A 114 16.55 -5.09 9.43
N ARG A 115 17.04 -5.18 10.67
CA ARG A 115 17.40 -4.01 11.49
C ARG A 115 18.45 -3.12 10.83
N ARG A 116 19.44 -3.70 10.15
CA ARG A 116 20.45 -2.90 9.41
C ARG A 116 19.89 -2.17 8.21
N VAL A 117 18.96 -2.79 7.48
CA VAL A 117 18.22 -2.12 6.40
C VAL A 117 17.44 -0.94 6.98
N TRP A 118 16.77 -1.14 8.12
CA TRP A 118 16.00 -0.11 8.81
C TRP A 118 16.85 1.09 9.26
N GLU A 119 18.09 0.85 9.66
CA GLU A 119 19.06 1.88 10.04
C GLU A 119 19.73 2.56 8.84
N VAL A 120 19.34 2.21 7.61
CA VAL A 120 19.85 2.78 6.35
C VAL A 120 21.39 2.67 6.29
N ARG A 121 21.94 1.53 6.74
CA ARG A 121 23.37 1.26 6.65
C ARG A 121 23.73 0.67 5.28
N PRO A 122 24.93 0.96 4.71
CA PRO A 122 25.36 0.35 3.46
C PRO A 122 25.33 -1.17 3.54
N LEU A 123 24.55 -1.81 2.67
CA LEU A 123 24.40 -3.26 2.67
C LEU A 123 25.57 -3.95 1.97
N THR A 124 25.94 -5.09 2.53
CA THR A 124 26.90 -6.06 2.01
C THR A 124 26.18 -7.26 1.38
N GLU A 125 26.89 -8.04 0.55
CA GLU A 125 26.38 -9.28 -0.05
C GLU A 125 25.79 -10.25 1.01
N GLY A 126 26.46 -10.41 2.15
CA GLY A 126 26.00 -11.28 3.23
C GLY A 126 24.69 -10.81 3.86
N GLU A 127 24.50 -9.50 4.01
CA GLU A 127 23.26 -8.93 4.55
C GLU A 127 22.09 -9.05 3.58
N VAL A 128 22.34 -8.83 2.28
CA VAL A 128 21.33 -9.03 1.25
C VAL A 128 20.85 -10.48 1.25
N LYS A 129 21.77 -11.45 1.35
CA LYS A 129 21.41 -12.88 1.43
C LYS A 129 20.72 -13.27 2.73
N ALA A 130 21.05 -12.60 3.83
CA ALA A 130 20.38 -12.83 5.12
C ALA A 130 18.92 -12.34 5.13
N VAL A 131 18.60 -11.31 4.33
CA VAL A 131 17.21 -10.88 4.10
C VAL A 131 16.52 -11.77 3.07
N ASN A 132 17.19 -12.06 1.96
CA ASN A 132 16.66 -12.91 0.89
C ASN A 132 17.78 -13.78 0.28
N PRO A 133 17.82 -15.10 0.56
CA PRO A 133 18.87 -15.99 0.09
C PRO A 133 19.02 -16.07 -1.44
N GLU A 134 17.96 -15.75 -2.19
CA GLU A 134 17.95 -15.76 -3.66
C GLU A 134 18.49 -14.46 -4.27
N MET A 135 18.71 -13.44 -3.45
CA MET A 135 19.18 -12.13 -3.90
C MET A 135 20.70 -12.00 -3.77
N THR A 136 21.29 -11.18 -4.63
CA THR A 136 22.70 -10.73 -4.52
C THR A 136 22.75 -9.22 -4.46
N LEU A 137 23.84 -8.66 -3.93
CA LEU A 137 24.05 -7.22 -3.89
C LEU A 137 24.06 -6.65 -5.32
N ALA A 138 24.64 -7.37 -6.28
CA ALA A 138 24.65 -6.95 -7.69
C ALA A 138 23.23 -6.80 -8.27
N LEU A 139 22.32 -7.72 -7.93
CA LEU A 139 20.91 -7.66 -8.37
C LEU A 139 20.12 -6.58 -7.62
N ALA A 140 20.41 -6.35 -6.33
CA ALA A 140 19.72 -5.36 -5.51
C ALA A 140 20.18 -3.91 -5.80
N ALA A 141 21.46 -3.73 -6.14
CA ALA A 141 22.09 -2.41 -6.23
C ALA A 141 21.39 -1.40 -7.17
N PRO A 142 20.89 -1.76 -8.36
CA PRO A 142 20.14 -0.82 -9.20
C PRO A 142 18.89 -0.26 -8.49
N GLY A 143 18.11 -1.13 -7.84
CA GLY A 143 16.91 -0.72 -7.09
C GLY A 143 17.27 0.12 -5.87
N LEU A 144 18.29 -0.28 -5.11
CA LEU A 144 18.78 0.47 -3.94
C LEU A 144 19.23 1.89 -4.34
N ARG A 145 19.97 2.04 -5.44
CA ARG A 145 20.39 3.37 -5.93
C ARG A 145 19.20 4.20 -6.41
N ALA A 146 18.21 3.60 -7.07
CA ALA A 146 17.04 4.30 -7.57
C ALA A 146 16.21 4.95 -6.43
N VAL A 147 16.19 4.32 -5.25
CA VAL A 147 15.50 4.85 -4.06
C VAL A 147 16.43 5.64 -3.12
N GLY A 148 17.68 5.90 -3.52
CA GLY A 148 18.65 6.65 -2.73
C GLY A 148 19.21 5.89 -1.52
N PHE A 149 19.08 4.56 -1.47
CA PHE A 149 19.59 3.72 -0.40
C PHE A 149 21.11 3.53 -0.54
N PRO A 150 21.90 3.62 0.54
CA PRO A 150 23.34 3.46 0.48
C PRO A 150 23.74 2.01 0.14
N VAL A 151 24.59 1.84 -0.86
CA VAL A 151 25.20 0.55 -1.22
C VAL A 151 26.67 0.57 -0.84
N ALA A 152 27.16 -0.48 -0.18
CA ALA A 152 28.60 -0.61 0.04
C ALA A 152 29.26 -0.74 -1.35
N CYS A 153 30.23 0.12 -1.63
CA CYS A 153 31.03 -0.04 -2.84
C CYS A 153 31.89 -1.30 -2.66
N GLU A 154 31.82 -2.24 -3.61
CA GLU A 154 32.81 -3.31 -3.69
C GLU A 154 34.19 -2.64 -3.90
N ARG A 155 35.10 -2.88 -2.96
CA ARG A 155 36.52 -2.50 -3.10
C ARG A 155 37.27 -3.58 -3.85
#